data_AF-A0A1G7D9G3-F1
#
_entry.id   AF-A0A1G7D9G3-F1
#
_cell.length_a   1.000
_cell.length_b   1.000
_cell.length_c   1.000
_cell.angle_alpha   90.00
_cell.angle_beta   90.00
_cell.angle_gamma   90.00
#
_symmetry.space_group_name_H-M   'P 1'
#
loop_
_entity.id
_entity.type
_entity.pdbx_description
1 polymer ?
#
loop_
_entity_poly.entity_id
_entity_poly.type
_entity_poly.pdbx_seq_one_letter_code
_entity_poly.pdbx_strand_id
1 'polypeptide(L)'
;MSPTHLIGAAERILLGFVVVMTIVAVGLEIWAVYLNRTVTLADILLLFLYAEVLSMVKVYYARERAAFLYPILIAMTALSRLIVLQSKEMDPRAIFFEASAILILAGALVLMRSPVLRGLVDRGLGDRPTGHPAMRDSEDTTQDAPPELSDRMR
;
A
#
# COMPACT_ATOMS: atom_id res chain seq x y z
N MET A 1 6.80 5.92 -26.65
CA MET A 1 6.64 5.12 -25.42
C MET A 1 5.94 5.98 -24.40
N SER A 2 4.74 5.60 -23.96
CA SER A 2 4.01 6.36 -22.93
C SER A 2 4.79 6.35 -21.61
N PRO A 3 4.84 7.47 -20.86
CA PRO A 3 5.59 7.59 -19.60
C PRO A 3 5.27 6.50 -18.56
N THR A 4 4.08 5.91 -18.62
CA THR A 4 3.60 4.89 -17.69
C THR A 4 4.35 3.56 -17.78
N HIS A 5 4.78 3.13 -18.96
CA HIS A 5 5.55 1.89 -19.11
C HIS A 5 6.98 2.02 -18.55
N LEU A 6 7.53 3.23 -18.58
CA LEU A 6 8.86 3.51 -18.04
C LEU A 6 8.86 3.35 -16.50
N ILE A 7 7.80 3.84 -15.85
CA ILE A 7 7.63 3.74 -14.40
C ILE A 7 7.50 2.28 -13.96
N GLY A 8 6.63 1.50 -14.62
CA GLY A 8 6.45 0.09 -14.27
C GLY A 8 7.70 -0.76 -14.51
N ALA A 9 8.51 -0.44 -15.52
CA ALA A 9 9.80 -1.10 -15.74
C ALA A 9 10.80 -0.76 -14.63
N ALA A 10 10.90 0.52 -14.26
CA ALA A 10 11.78 0.99 -13.17
C ALA A 10 11.40 0.35 -11.82
N GLU A 11 10.10 0.25 -11.53
CA GLU A 11 9.57 -0.38 -10.32
C GLU A 11 9.98 -1.86 -10.22
N ARG A 12 9.82 -2.65 -11.29
CA ARG A 12 10.23 -4.06 -11.31
C ARG A 12 11.74 -4.22 -11.13
N ILE A 13 12.53 -3.34 -11.72
CA ILE A 13 13.99 -3.32 -11.57
C ILE A 13 14.37 -3.04 -10.11
N LEU A 14 13.76 -2.01 -9.50
CA LEU A 14 14.02 -1.64 -8.11
C LEU A 14 13.67 -2.78 -7.15
N LEU A 15 12.51 -3.41 -7.31
CA LEU A 15 12.11 -4.56 -6.50
C LEU A 15 13.06 -5.75 -6.68
N GLY A 16 13.52 -6.00 -7.91
CA GLY A 16 14.55 -6.99 -8.19
C GLY A 16 15.83 -6.72 -7.42
N PHE A 17 16.30 -5.46 -7.41
CA PHE A 17 17.47 -5.07 -6.62
C PHE A 17 17.27 -5.30 -5.12
N VAL A 18 16.12 -4.93 -4.56
CA VAL A 18 15.82 -5.14 -3.13
C VAL A 18 15.90 -6.63 -2.77
N VAL A 19 15.33 -7.51 -3.61
CA VAL A 19 15.40 -8.97 -3.38
C VAL A 19 16.83 -9.47 -3.42
N VAL A 20 17.58 -9.11 -4.45
CA VAL A 20 18.98 -9.54 -4.60
C VAL A 20 19.83 -9.05 -3.42
N MET A 21 19.71 -7.78 -3.05
CA MET A 21 20.43 -7.21 -1.90
C MET A 21 20.05 -7.92 -0.59
N THR A 22 18.77 -8.23 -0.39
CA THR A 22 18.32 -8.92 0.83
C THR A 22 18.88 -10.34 0.91
N ILE A 23 18.89 -11.08 -0.21
CA ILE A 23 19.46 -12.44 -0.25
C ILE A 23 20.97 -12.41 0.01
N VAL A 24 21.69 -11.46 -0.59
CA VAL A 24 23.13 -11.29 -0.37
C VAL A 24 23.40 -10.94 1.10
N ALA A 25 22.65 -10.00 1.69
CA ALA A 25 22.79 -9.63 3.09
C ALA A 25 22.54 -10.82 4.03
N VAL A 26 21.48 -11.59 3.81
CA VAL A 26 21.21 -12.83 4.56
C VAL A 26 22.39 -13.80 4.48
N GLY A 27 22.97 -13.99 3.29
CA GLY A 27 24.13 -14.86 3.11
C GLY A 27 25.36 -14.40 3.89
N LEU A 28 25.63 -13.08 3.88
CA LEU A 28 26.74 -12.49 4.63
C LEU A 28 26.55 -12.63 6.15
N GLU A 29 25.33 -12.40 6.65
CA GLU A 29 25.03 -12.57 8.09
C GLU A 29 25.16 -14.04 8.51
N ILE A 30 24.63 -14.98 7.72
CA ILE A 30 24.79 -16.41 8.00
C ILE A 30 26.28 -16.79 8.02
N TRP A 31 27.06 -16.26 7.08
CA TRP A 31 28.51 -16.49 7.04
C TRP A 31 29.22 -15.93 8.28
N ALA A 32 28.86 -14.71 8.71
CA ALA A 32 29.41 -14.09 9.92
C ALA A 32 29.08 -14.91 11.18
N VAL A 33 27.83 -15.34 11.34
CA VAL A 33 27.39 -16.21 12.44
C VAL A 33 28.15 -17.54 12.42
N TYR A 34 28.35 -18.13 11.24
CA TYR A 34 29.12 -19.36 11.08
C TYR A 34 30.57 -19.21 11.55
N LEU A 35 31.22 -18.09 11.20
CA LEU A 35 32.59 -17.78 11.63
C LEU A 35 32.69 -17.56 13.15
N ASN A 36 31.71 -16.86 13.73
CA ASN A 36 31.67 -16.54 15.16
C ASN A 36 31.31 -17.76 16.04
N ARG A 37 30.79 -18.84 15.45
CA ARG A 37 30.39 -20.09 16.15
C ARG A 37 29.36 -19.92 17.25
N THR A 38 28.71 -18.76 17.31
CA THR A 38 27.70 -18.42 18.30
C THR A 38 26.51 -17.82 17.59
N VAL A 39 25.31 -18.35 17.88
CA VAL A 39 24.05 -17.79 17.40
C VAL A 39 23.43 -17.00 18.53
N THR A 40 23.21 -15.71 18.32
CA THR A 40 22.55 -14.84 19.28
C THR A 40 21.08 -14.60 18.90
N LEU A 41 20.29 -14.10 19.86
CA LEU A 41 18.93 -13.66 19.57
C LEU A 41 18.93 -12.52 18.53
N ALA A 42 19.95 -11.66 18.52
CA ALA A 42 20.10 -10.58 17.55
C ALA A 42 20.09 -11.11 16.12
N ASP A 43 20.90 -12.14 15.87
CA ASP A 43 21.08 -12.74 14.55
C ASP A 43 19.77 -13.33 14.03
N ILE A 44 19.04 -14.05 14.90
CA ILE A 44 17.75 -14.65 14.55
C ILE A 44 16.71 -13.56 14.24
N LEU A 45 16.64 -12.50 15.05
CA LEU A 45 15.72 -11.40 14.83
C LEU A 45 16.07 -10.64 13.55
N LEU A 46 17.35 -10.42 13.25
CA LEU A 46 17.81 -9.79 12.01
C LEU A 46 17.39 -10.60 10.77
N LEU A 47 17.60 -11.92 10.79
CA LEU A 47 17.18 -12.80 9.69
C LEU A 47 15.66 -12.77 9.45
N PHE A 48 14.86 -12.68 10.51
CA PHE A 48 13.41 -12.53 10.37
C PHE A 48 13.02 -11.17 9.80
N LEU A 49 13.77 -10.08 10.10
CA LEU A 49 13.52 -8.77 9.48
C LEU A 49 13.71 -8.87 7.96
N TYR A 50 14.76 -9.54 7.51
CA TYR A 50 14.99 -9.79 6.09
C TYR A 50 13.88 -10.65 5.46
N ALA A 51 13.43 -11.70 6.15
CA ALA A 51 12.31 -12.52 5.68
C ALA A 51 11.00 -11.72 5.56
N GLU A 52 10.76 -10.79 6.47
CA GLU A 52 9.58 -9.91 6.45
C GLU A 52 9.62 -8.91 5.29
N VAL A 53 10.81 -8.35 4.99
CA VAL A 53 11.03 -7.52 3.79
C VAL A 53 10.79 -8.32 2.50
N LEU A 54 11.29 -9.55 2.39
CA LEU A 54 11.02 -10.40 1.23
C LEU A 54 9.52 -10.68 1.06
N SER A 55 8.80 -10.86 2.17
CA SER A 55 7.35 -11.05 2.17
C SER A 55 6.61 -9.81 1.65
N MET A 56 7.06 -8.61 2.01
CA MET A 56 6.53 -7.36 1.46
C MET A 56 6.77 -7.26 -0.04
N VAL A 57 7.99 -7.55 -0.53
CA VAL A 57 8.29 -7.49 -1.97
C VAL A 57 7.40 -8.48 -2.75
N LYS A 58 7.20 -9.69 -2.22
CA LYS A 58 6.27 -10.67 -2.81
C LYS A 58 4.86 -10.13 -2.95
N VAL A 59 4.34 -9.43 -1.93
CA VAL A 59 2.99 -8.85 -1.97
C VAL A 59 2.93 -7.66 -2.93
N TYR A 60 3.99 -6.86 -2.96
CA TYR A 60 4.12 -5.73 -3.86
C TYR A 60 4.13 -6.19 -5.33
N TYR A 61 4.76 -7.33 -5.63
CA TYR A 61 4.70 -7.95 -6.95
C TYR A 61 3.31 -8.50 -7.31
N ALA A 62 2.50 -8.89 -6.32
CA ALA A 62 1.19 -9.50 -6.51
C ALA A 62 0.01 -8.50 -6.57
N ARG A 63 0.17 -7.29 -6.03
CA ARG A 63 -0.88 -6.26 -6.00
C ARG A 63 -0.28 -4.87 -6.25
N GLU A 64 -0.60 -4.27 -7.40
CA GLU A 64 -0.14 -2.92 -7.82
C GLU A 64 -0.57 -1.78 -6.87
N ARG A 65 -1.62 -1.98 -6.08
CA ARG A 65 -1.98 -1.02 -5.02
C ARG A 65 -1.21 -1.36 -3.76
N ALA A 66 -0.03 -0.75 -3.67
CA ALA A 66 0.88 -0.74 -2.53
C ALA A 66 0.14 -0.98 -1.22
N ALA A 67 0.33 -2.16 -0.62
CA ALA A 67 -0.20 -2.44 0.69
C ALA A 67 0.65 -1.66 1.72
N PHE A 68 0.26 -0.40 1.93
CA PHE A 68 0.90 0.56 2.85
C PHE A 68 1.05 0.03 4.29
N LEU A 69 0.38 -1.08 4.60
CA LEU A 69 0.45 -1.80 5.87
C LEU A 69 1.83 -2.43 6.09
N TYR A 70 2.48 -2.98 5.05
CA TYR A 70 3.73 -3.72 5.23
C TYR A 70 4.89 -2.83 5.72
N PRO A 71 5.13 -1.62 5.16
CA PRO A 71 6.15 -0.71 5.71
C PRO A 71 5.92 -0.34 7.18
N ILE A 72 4.67 -0.10 7.57
CA ILE A 72 4.33 0.29 8.95
C ILE A 72 4.53 -0.89 9.91
N LEU A 73 4.15 -2.10 9.50
CA LEU A 73 4.39 -3.32 10.27
C LEU A 73 5.88 -3.63 10.43
N ILE A 74 6.68 -3.48 9.36
CA ILE A 74 8.13 -3.65 9.42
C ILE A 74 8.76 -2.66 10.41
N ALA A 75 8.34 -1.40 10.40
CA ALA A 75 8.82 -0.40 11.35
C ALA A 75 8.49 -0.79 12.80
N MET A 76 7.24 -1.19 13.07
CA MET A 76 6.84 -1.64 14.41
C MET A 76 7.64 -2.87 14.88
N THR A 77 7.78 -3.88 14.02
CA THR A 77 8.56 -5.09 14.33
C THR A 77 10.04 -4.76 14.57
N ALA A 78 10.63 -3.87 13.77
CA ALA A 78 12.01 -3.43 13.92
C ALA A 78 12.23 -2.70 15.26
N LEU A 79 11.38 -1.73 15.60
CA LEU A 79 11.48 -0.99 16.87
C LEU A 79 11.27 -1.92 18.08
N SER A 80 10.27 -2.80 18.02
CA SER A 80 10.03 -3.79 19.09
C SER A 80 11.25 -4.66 19.35
N ARG A 81 11.93 -5.07 18.29
CA ARG A 81 13.16 -5.88 18.37
C ARG A 81 14.33 -5.11 18.93
N LEU A 82 14.48 -3.85 18.53
CA LEU A 82 15.50 -2.97 19.09
C LEU A 82 15.35 -2.87 20.60
N ILE A 83 14.12 -2.66 21.09
CA ILE A 83 13.82 -2.63 22.53
C ILE A 83 14.17 -3.98 23.18
N VAL A 84 13.69 -5.10 22.65
CA VAL A 84 13.94 -6.42 23.28
C VAL A 84 15.42 -6.74 23.35
N LEU A 85 16.17 -6.41 22.30
CA LEU A 85 17.57 -6.79 22.18
C LEU A 85 18.53 -5.84 22.92
N GLN A 86 18.21 -4.54 22.97
CA GLN A 86 19.09 -3.52 23.54
C GLN A 86 18.58 -2.90 24.84
N SER A 87 17.38 -3.28 25.33
CA SER A 87 16.76 -2.67 26.53
C SER A 87 17.63 -2.61 27.78
N LYS A 88 18.58 -3.53 27.96
CA LYS A 88 19.47 -3.53 29.13
C LYS A 88 20.53 -2.43 29.10
N GLU A 89 20.91 -1.98 27.91
CA GLU A 89 21.93 -0.94 27.69
C GLU A 89 21.30 0.43 27.43
N MET A 90 19.98 0.46 27.21
CA MET A 90 19.24 1.69 26.93
C MET A 90 18.80 2.39 28.21
N ASP A 91 18.95 3.72 28.23
CA ASP A 91 18.38 4.54 29.29
C ASP A 91 16.85 4.33 29.38
N PRO A 92 16.26 4.28 30.59
CA PRO A 92 14.81 4.07 30.75
C PRO A 92 13.95 5.09 29.99
N ARG A 93 14.46 6.32 29.78
CA ARG A 93 13.78 7.35 28.98
C ARG A 93 13.73 7.00 27.50
N ALA A 94 14.81 6.43 26.94
CA ALA A 94 14.87 6.01 25.54
C ALA A 94 13.89 4.86 25.29
N ILE A 95 13.83 3.89 26.19
CA ILE A 95 12.86 2.77 26.12
C ILE A 95 11.42 3.30 26.07
N PHE A 96 11.10 4.32 26.88
CA PHE A 96 9.78 4.95 26.86
C PHE A 96 9.46 5.62 25.52
N PHE A 97 10.42 6.33 24.92
CA PHE A 97 10.24 6.96 23.60
C PHE A 97 10.04 5.92 22.49
N GLU A 98 10.82 4.84 22.49
CA GLU A 98 10.70 3.76 21.51
C GLU A 98 9.36 3.04 21.62
N ALA A 99 8.92 2.71 22.85
CA ALA A 99 7.61 2.14 23.09
C ALA A 99 6.48 3.08 22.65
N SER A 100 6.63 4.39 22.89
CA SER A 100 5.69 5.41 22.42
C SER A 100 5.66 5.52 20.89
N ALA A 101 6.80 5.41 20.22
CA ALA A 101 6.88 5.38 18.76
C ALA A 101 6.10 4.18 18.18
N ILE A 102 6.23 3.00 18.79
CA ILE A 102 5.43 1.82 18.42
C ILE A 102 3.93 2.09 18.60
N LEU A 103 3.52 2.71 19.71
CA LEU A 103 2.11 3.09 19.92
C LEU A 103 1.60 4.07 18.86
N ILE A 104 2.42 5.05 18.45
CA ILE A 104 2.07 6.00 17.39
C ILE A 104 1.91 5.29 16.05
N LEU A 105 2.85 4.41 15.68
CA LEU A 105 2.77 3.63 14.44
C LEU A 105 1.54 2.69 14.43
N ALA A 106 1.23 2.07 15.57
CA ALA A 106 0.04 1.25 15.73
C ALA A 106 -1.25 2.08 15.58
N GLY A 107 -1.29 3.27 16.19
CA GLY A 107 -2.40 4.22 16.04
C GLY A 107 -2.59 4.68 14.59
N ALA A 108 -1.50 5.01 13.90
CA ALA A 108 -1.52 5.37 12.48
C ALA A 108 -2.05 4.22 11.61
N LEU A 109 -1.63 2.98 11.88
CA LEU A 109 -2.11 1.80 11.19
C LEU A 109 -3.62 1.61 11.35
N VAL A 110 -4.13 1.75 12.58
CA VAL A 110 -5.57 1.67 12.89
C VAL A 110 -6.33 2.77 12.15
N LEU A 111 -5.82 4.00 12.16
CA LEU A 111 -6.46 5.14 11.52
C LEU A 111 -6.55 4.97 10.00
N MET A 112 -5.47 4.53 9.35
CA MET A 112 -5.43 4.24 7.91
C MET A 112 -6.35 3.09 7.50
N ARG A 113 -6.57 2.12 8.40
CA ARG A 113 -7.48 1.00 8.16
C ARG A 113 -8.94 1.34 8.47
N SER A 114 -9.19 2.40 9.24
CA SER A 114 -10.55 2.77 9.64
C SER A 114 -11.42 3.09 8.42
N PRO A 115 -12.63 2.49 8.31
CA PRO A 115 -13.57 2.81 7.22
C PRO A 115 -14.08 4.25 7.31
N VAL A 116 -14.05 4.85 8.51
CA VAL A 116 -14.44 6.25 8.76
C VAL A 116 -13.56 7.22 7.99
N LEU A 117 -12.23 7.03 7.99
CA LEU A 117 -11.32 7.90 7.26
C LEU A 117 -11.49 7.77 5.74
N ARG A 118 -11.75 6.56 5.24
CA ARG A 118 -12.08 6.32 3.83
C ARG A 118 -13.36 7.05 3.42
N GLY A 119 -14.40 6.96 4.25
CA GLY A 119 -15.66 7.65 4.01
C GLY A 119 -15.58 9.18 4.08
N LEU A 120 -14.65 9.75 4.85
CA LEU A 120 -14.43 11.20 4.94
C LEU A 120 -13.68 11.74 3.71
N VAL A 121 -12.66 11.01 3.27
CA VAL A 121 -11.89 11.35 2.05
C VAL A 121 -12.78 11.28 0.82
N ASP A 122 -13.62 10.25 0.71
CA ASP A 122 -14.55 10.11 -0.41
C ASP A 122 -15.62 11.21 -0.42
N ARG A 123 -16.06 11.69 0.75
CA ARG A 123 -16.97 12.86 0.85
C ARG A 123 -16.30 14.17 0.44
N GLY A 124 -15.03 14.37 0.78
CA GLY A 124 -14.29 15.60 0.43
C GLY A 124 -14.05 15.81 -1.07
N LEU A 125 -14.22 14.77 -1.89
CA LEU A 125 -14.06 14.82 -3.34
C LEU A 125 -15.40 14.82 -4.12
N GLY A 126 -16.53 14.65 -3.43
CA GLY A 126 -17.85 14.41 -4.03
C GLY A 126 -18.64 15.67 -4.43
N ASP A 127 -18.29 16.85 -3.93
CA ASP A 127 -19.06 18.07 -4.16
C ASP A 127 -18.39 19.01 -5.17
N ARG A 128 -18.09 18.48 -6.36
CA ARG A 128 -18.07 19.35 -7.55
C ARG A 128 -19.47 19.32 -8.14
N PRO A 129 -20.31 20.36 -7.94
CA PRO A 129 -21.52 20.48 -8.71
C PRO A 129 -21.11 20.54 -10.19
N THR A 130 -21.37 19.46 -10.92
CA THR A 130 -21.41 19.50 -12.38
C THR A 130 -22.59 20.37 -12.73
N GLY A 131 -22.36 21.69 -12.73
CA GLY A 131 -23.27 22.64 -13.34
C GLY A 131 -23.28 22.37 -14.84
N HIS A 132 -24.28 21.64 -15.31
CA HIS A 132 -24.88 22.02 -16.57
C HIS A 132 -26.39 21.75 -16.58
N PRO A 133 -27.20 22.73 -16.99
CA PRO A 133 -28.62 22.81 -16.67
C PRO A 133 -29.45 21.90 -17.58
N ALA A 134 -30.58 21.47 -17.04
CA ALA A 134 -31.73 21.10 -17.86
C ALA A 134 -32.16 22.32 -18.71
N MET A 135 -32.08 22.19 -20.04
CA MET A 135 -33.02 22.75 -21.04
C MET A 135 -32.35 22.78 -22.42
N ARG A 136 -32.90 22.01 -23.34
CA ARG A 136 -33.19 22.53 -24.68
C ARG A 136 -34.41 21.78 -25.22
N ASP A 137 -35.56 22.38 -24.96
CA ASP A 137 -36.77 22.18 -25.75
C ASP A 137 -36.52 22.62 -27.20
N SER A 138 -37.40 22.16 -28.09
CA SER A 138 -37.65 22.62 -29.47
C SER A 138 -37.04 21.76 -30.58
N GLU A 139 -37.74 20.67 -30.93
CA GLU A 139 -37.89 20.23 -32.33
C GLU A 139 -39.24 19.50 -32.48
N ASP A 140 -40.33 20.25 -32.27
CA ASP A 140 -41.59 20.04 -32.99
C ASP A 140 -41.66 21.12 -34.06
N THR A 141 -41.42 20.79 -35.32
CA THR A 141 -42.19 21.38 -36.43
C THR A 141 -42.05 20.53 -37.69
N THR A 142 -43.19 20.18 -38.27
CA THR A 142 -43.42 19.72 -39.66
C THR A 142 -42.98 18.28 -39.96
N GLN A 143 -43.84 17.36 -40.38
CA GLN A 143 -44.74 17.53 -41.53
C GLN A 143 -45.77 16.36 -41.57
N ASP A 144 -47.05 16.74 -41.58
CA ASP A 144 -48.22 16.10 -42.21
C ASP A 144 -48.75 14.71 -41.79
N ALA A 145 -49.96 14.75 -41.23
CA ALA A 145 -50.97 13.68 -41.22
C ALA A 145 -51.94 13.84 -42.44
N PRO A 146 -53.01 13.02 -42.59
CA PRO A 146 -53.13 11.65 -43.11
C PRO A 146 -54.05 11.60 -44.38
N PRO A 147 -54.47 10.42 -44.91
CA PRO A 147 -55.70 9.81 -44.40
C PRO A 147 -55.74 8.27 -44.42
N GLU A 148 -56.62 7.72 -43.59
CA GLU A 148 -57.15 6.35 -43.66
C GLU A 148 -57.72 6.01 -45.04
N LEU A 149 -57.59 4.75 -45.50
CA LEU A 149 -58.71 3.97 -46.06
C LEU A 149 -58.31 2.55 -46.49
N SER A 150 -59.18 1.60 -46.14
CA SER A 150 -59.33 0.23 -46.67
C SER A 150 -58.29 -0.79 -46.16
N ASP A 151 -58.61 -1.75 -45.31
CA ASP A 151 -59.77 -2.65 -45.40
C ASP A 151 -60.18 -2.93 -46.84
N ARG A 152 -59.35 -3.68 -47.58
CA ARG A 152 -59.77 -4.58 -48.66
C ARG A 152 -58.73 -5.67 -48.90
N MET A 153 -59.12 -6.90 -48.55
CA MET A 153 -58.76 -8.16 -49.21
C MET A 153 -57.27 -8.50 -49.33
N ARG A 154 -56.80 -9.40 -48.46
CA ARG A 154 -56.18 -10.68 -48.84
C ARG A 154 -55.96 -11.58 -47.63
#